data_AF-A0A9R1C805-F1
#
_entry.id   AF-A0A9R1C805-F1
#
_cell.length_a   1.000
_cell.length_b   1.000
_cell.length_c   1.000
_cell.angle_alpha   90.00
_cell.angle_beta   90.00
_cell.angle_gamma   90.00
#
_symmetry.space_group_name_H-M   'P 1'
#
loop_
_entity.id
_entity.type
_entity.pdbx_description
1 polymer ?
#
loop_
_entity_poly.entity_id
_entity_poly.type
_entity_poly.pdbx_seq_one_letter_code
_entity_poly.pdbx_strand_id
1 'polypeptide(L)'
;MNEQLKGLYQQHWDKTRDEIVIGKDSAFPFMISVSKRYENATKKVMFCGQETNCWNGKETHNYDPELVKRSTVGTITKCYNDFVNKEKRMGYNSPFWNFINRLATQNANKGFIVNNIVKIGKKRRKGYNRVIDEEAHKYFPVFNPSLTL
;
A
#
# COMPACT_ATOMS: atom_id res chain seq x y z
N MET A 1 -12.44 3.40 -4.12
CA MET A 1 -11.57 2.33 -4.69
C MET A 1 -12.32 1.74 -5.87
N ASN A 2 -11.64 1.44 -6.97
CA ASN A 2 -12.24 0.75 -8.11
C ASN A 2 -12.65 -0.68 -7.69
N GLU A 3 -13.85 -1.13 -8.06
CA GLU A 3 -14.38 -2.44 -7.67
C GLU A 3 -13.54 -3.63 -8.19
N GLN A 4 -12.88 -3.51 -9.34
CA GLN A 4 -11.96 -4.52 -9.86
C GLN A 4 -10.75 -4.70 -8.93
N LEU A 5 -10.13 -3.59 -8.48
CA LEU A 5 -9.02 -3.64 -7.52
C LEU A 5 -9.47 -4.19 -6.17
N LYS A 6 -10.66 -3.81 -5.72
CA LYS A 6 -11.24 -4.35 -4.48
C LYS A 6 -11.42 -5.86 -4.56
N GLY A 7 -12.02 -6.34 -5.66
CA GLY A 7 -12.21 -7.77 -5.90
C GLY A 7 -10.89 -8.53 -5.92
N LEU A 8 -9.91 -8.02 -6.66
CA LEU A 8 -8.56 -8.59 -6.73
C LEU A 8 -7.90 -8.68 -5.34
N TYR A 9 -7.90 -7.60 -4.55
CA TYR A 9 -7.35 -7.65 -3.20
C TYR A 9 -8.13 -8.59 -2.28
N GLN A 10 -9.45 -8.66 -2.41
CA GLN A 10 -10.29 -9.52 -1.58
C GLN A 10 -9.99 -11.01 -1.79
N GLN A 11 -9.64 -11.42 -3.02
CA GLN A 11 -9.26 -12.82 -3.31
C GLN A 11 -8.01 -13.29 -2.54
N HIS A 12 -7.15 -12.36 -2.14
CA HIS A 12 -5.87 -12.66 -1.50
C HIS A 12 -5.79 -12.24 -0.04
N TRP A 13 -6.67 -11.33 0.39
CA TRP A 13 -6.55 -10.67 1.69
C TRP A 13 -6.69 -11.63 2.86
N ASP A 14 -7.69 -12.50 2.87
CA ASP A 14 -7.94 -13.36 4.03
C ASP A 14 -6.75 -14.29 4.31
N LYS A 15 -6.23 -14.97 3.27
CA LYS A 15 -5.02 -15.80 3.39
C LYS A 15 -3.80 -14.98 3.81
N THR A 16 -3.61 -13.80 3.23
CA THR A 16 -2.48 -12.92 3.57
C THR A 16 -2.56 -12.44 5.03
N ARG A 17 -3.75 -12.07 5.49
CA ARG A 17 -4.00 -11.64 6.87
C ARG A 17 -3.59 -12.76 7.84
N ASP A 18 -4.11 -13.96 7.59
CA ASP A 18 -4.00 -15.07 8.53
C ASP A 18 -2.59 -15.69 8.51
N GLU A 19 -1.95 -15.78 7.33
CA GLU A 19 -0.65 -16.45 7.16
C GLU A 19 0.57 -15.53 7.26
N ILE A 20 0.44 -14.24 6.90
CA ILE A 20 1.58 -13.31 6.82
C ILE A 20 1.53 -12.26 7.92
N VAL A 21 0.36 -11.71 8.19
CA VAL A 21 0.24 -10.47 8.97
C VAL A 21 0.09 -10.75 10.46
N ILE A 22 -0.75 -11.74 10.81
CA ILE A 22 -0.94 -12.20 12.18
C ILE A 22 0.33 -12.96 12.61
N GLY A 23 0.93 -12.54 13.73
CA GLY A 23 2.06 -13.26 14.35
C GLY A 23 3.46 -13.02 13.77
N LYS A 24 3.61 -12.26 12.66
CA LYS A 24 4.93 -11.95 12.06
C LYS A 24 5.27 -10.45 12.06
N ASP A 25 6.54 -10.14 11.84
CA ASP A 25 7.05 -8.76 11.63
C ASP A 25 6.73 -8.24 10.21
N SER A 26 5.52 -8.53 9.70
CA SER A 26 5.07 -8.14 8.36
C SER A 26 4.02 -7.03 8.44
N ALA A 27 4.21 -5.96 7.67
CA ALA A 27 3.21 -4.89 7.55
C ALA A 27 1.99 -5.36 6.74
N PHE A 28 0.90 -4.59 6.72
CA PHE A 28 -0.17 -4.86 5.76
C PHE A 28 0.32 -4.64 4.31
N PRO A 29 -0.26 -5.32 3.30
CA PRO A 29 0.10 -5.11 1.89
C PRO A 29 -0.30 -3.73 1.38
N PHE A 30 0.52 -3.11 0.52
CA PHE A 30 0.19 -1.84 -0.13
C PHE A 30 -0.97 -2.01 -1.12
N MET A 31 -2.16 -1.58 -0.70
CA MET A 31 -3.36 -1.57 -1.53
C MET A 31 -3.52 -0.21 -2.21
N ILE A 32 -3.38 -0.21 -3.54
CA ILE A 32 -3.49 0.99 -4.36
C ILE A 32 -4.91 1.56 -4.27
N SER A 33 -5.02 2.86 -4.05
CA SER A 33 -6.27 3.61 -4.16
C SER A 33 -6.19 4.60 -5.32
N VAL A 34 -7.10 4.46 -6.28
CA VAL A 34 -7.22 5.36 -7.42
C VAL A 34 -8.11 6.54 -7.04
N SER A 35 -7.60 7.76 -7.18
CA SER A 35 -8.36 8.99 -6.92
C SER A 35 -9.10 9.46 -8.19
N LYS A 36 -10.23 10.16 -8.03
CA LYS A 36 -10.94 10.78 -9.17
C LYS A 36 -10.04 11.71 -9.99
N ARG A 37 -9.12 12.43 -9.32
CA ARG A 37 -8.13 13.27 -9.98
C ARG A 37 -7.21 12.46 -10.89
N TYR A 38 -6.79 11.27 -10.47
CA TYR A 38 -6.01 10.38 -11.31
C TYR A 38 -6.83 9.82 -12.47
N GLU A 39 -8.06 9.38 -12.23
CA GLU A 39 -8.95 8.80 -13.25
C GLU A 39 -9.22 9.79 -14.39
N ASN A 40 -9.52 11.05 -14.03
CA ASN A 40 -9.91 12.10 -14.96
C ASN A 40 -8.74 12.86 -15.60
N ALA A 41 -7.50 12.61 -15.18
CA ALA A 41 -6.35 13.32 -15.72
C ALA A 41 -5.99 12.86 -17.13
N THR A 42 -5.69 13.82 -18.01
CA THR A 42 -5.16 13.55 -19.37
C THR A 42 -3.77 12.92 -19.33
N LYS A 43 -2.94 13.33 -18.35
CA LYS A 43 -1.60 12.76 -18.12
C LYS A 43 -1.59 12.09 -16.75
N LYS A 44 -1.38 10.78 -16.75
CA LYS A 44 -1.38 9.92 -15.56
C LYS A 44 0.04 9.46 -15.27
N VAL A 45 0.47 9.60 -14.01
CA VAL A 45 1.82 9.21 -13.57
C VAL A 45 1.70 8.33 -12.34
N MET A 46 2.34 7.16 -12.40
CA MET A 46 2.51 6.26 -11.27
C MET A 46 3.93 6.39 -10.73
N PHE A 47 4.05 6.60 -9.42
CA PHE A 47 5.32 6.49 -8.71
C PHE A 47 5.41 5.13 -8.03
N CYS A 48 6.51 4.43 -8.24
CA CYS A 48 6.77 3.16 -7.59
C CYS A 48 7.82 3.36 -6.48
N GLY A 49 7.39 3.23 -5.23
CA GLY A 49 8.28 3.06 -4.08
C GLY A 49 8.82 1.64 -4.00
N GLN A 50 9.72 1.40 -3.04
CA GLN A 50 10.33 0.09 -2.87
C GLN A 50 9.41 -0.84 -2.07
N GLU A 51 9.24 -0.60 -0.77
CA GLU A 51 8.43 -1.43 0.11
C GLU A 51 7.46 -0.65 1.00
N THR A 52 6.55 -1.41 1.59
CA THR A 52 5.71 -0.93 2.67
C THR A 52 6.48 -0.90 3.99
N ASN A 53 6.39 0.22 4.70
CA ASN A 53 6.81 0.32 6.10
C ASN A 53 5.62 0.91 6.86
N CYS A 54 4.92 0.06 7.63
CA CYS A 54 3.79 0.35 8.52
C CYS A 54 3.00 1.67 8.38
N TRP A 55 1.67 1.59 8.47
CA TRP A 55 0.84 2.77 8.23
C TRP A 55 0.48 3.51 9.51
N ASN A 56 0.70 4.82 9.48
CA ASN A 56 0.13 5.81 10.40
C ASN A 56 0.24 5.44 11.90
N GLY A 57 1.33 4.78 12.31
CA GLY A 57 1.54 4.34 13.69
C GLY A 57 0.56 3.29 14.22
N LYS A 58 -0.50 2.94 13.48
CA LYS A 58 -1.55 2.01 13.94
C LYS A 58 -1.08 0.56 13.91
N GLU A 59 -0.18 0.22 13.00
CA GLU A 59 0.43 -1.11 12.95
C GLU A 59 1.64 -1.26 13.90
N THR A 60 2.26 -0.16 14.33
CA THR A 60 3.51 -0.17 15.12
C THR A 60 3.35 0.21 16.58
N HIS A 61 2.63 1.30 16.87
CA HIS A 61 2.55 1.85 18.24
C HIS A 61 1.36 1.29 19.02
N ASN A 62 0.27 0.93 18.33
CA ASN A 62 -0.95 0.37 18.92
C ASN A 62 -1.36 -0.92 18.20
N TYR A 63 -0.42 -1.85 18.00
CA TYR A 63 -0.73 -3.14 17.38
C TYR A 63 -1.76 -3.88 18.23
N ASP A 64 -2.97 -4.03 17.67
CA ASP A 64 -4.05 -4.80 18.26
C ASP A 64 -4.35 -6.00 17.33
N PRO A 65 -4.02 -7.24 17.74
CA PRO A 65 -4.34 -8.44 16.99
C PRO A 65 -5.83 -8.57 16.61
N GLU A 66 -6.73 -8.06 17.44
CA GLU A 66 -8.16 -8.11 17.20
C GLU A 66 -8.62 -7.07 16.16
N LEU A 67 -7.92 -5.94 16.05
CA LEU A 67 -8.11 -5.01 14.94
C LEU A 67 -7.60 -5.60 13.63
N VAL A 68 -6.48 -6.33 13.66
CA VAL A 68 -5.94 -7.03 12.49
C VAL A 68 -6.93 -8.08 12.00
N LYS A 69 -7.46 -8.94 12.88
CA LYS A 69 -8.47 -9.95 12.53
C LYS A 69 -9.72 -9.35 11.90
N ARG A 70 -10.17 -8.19 12.39
CA ARG A 70 -11.34 -7.47 11.89
C ARG A 70 -11.04 -6.58 10.69
N SER A 71 -9.78 -6.47 10.26
CA SER A 71 -9.42 -5.60 9.14
C SER A 71 -9.88 -6.19 7.81
N THR A 72 -10.47 -5.31 7.00
CA THR A 72 -10.97 -5.63 5.67
C THR A 72 -10.13 -4.91 4.62
N VAL A 73 -10.23 -5.35 3.37
CA VAL A 73 -9.65 -4.61 2.23
C VAL A 73 -10.09 -3.14 2.25
N GLY A 74 -11.36 -2.87 2.58
CA GLY A 74 -11.89 -1.50 2.68
C GLY A 74 -11.17 -0.67 3.74
N THR A 75 -10.99 -1.23 4.94
CA THR A 75 -10.29 -0.57 6.05
C THR A 75 -8.84 -0.27 5.68
N ILE A 76 -8.15 -1.24 5.09
CA ILE A 76 -6.73 -1.14 4.74
C ILE A 76 -6.54 -0.13 3.62
N THR A 77 -7.28 -0.26 2.51
CA THR A 77 -7.21 0.70 1.40
C THR A 77 -7.53 2.12 1.87
N LYS A 78 -8.47 2.30 2.80
CA LYS A 78 -8.75 3.63 3.38
C LYS A 78 -7.53 4.18 4.12
N CYS A 79 -6.83 3.36 4.91
CA CYS A 79 -5.59 3.78 5.59
C CYS A 79 -4.52 4.26 4.61
N TYR A 80 -4.27 3.49 3.53
CA TYR A 80 -3.33 3.88 2.48
C TYR A 80 -3.77 5.14 1.74
N ASN A 81 -5.04 5.20 1.37
CA ASN A 81 -5.61 6.37 0.71
C ASN A 81 -5.45 7.63 1.56
N ASP A 82 -5.76 7.54 2.85
CA ASP A 82 -5.63 8.66 3.77
C ASP A 82 -4.17 9.11 3.92
N PHE A 83 -3.21 8.18 3.87
CA PHE A 83 -1.79 8.50 3.91
C PHE A 83 -1.30 9.18 2.61
N VAL A 84 -1.68 8.64 1.45
CA VAL A 84 -1.18 9.09 0.14
C VAL A 84 -1.89 10.33 -0.39
N ASN A 85 -3.21 10.44 -0.15
CA ASN A 85 -4.07 11.39 -0.85
C ASN A 85 -4.64 12.53 0.02
N LYS A 86 -4.50 12.52 1.36
CA LYS A 86 -4.92 13.68 2.16
C LYS A 86 -4.01 14.89 1.90
N GLU A 87 -4.61 16.09 1.91
CA GLU A 87 -3.99 17.36 1.48
C GLU A 87 -2.73 17.74 2.25
N LYS A 88 -2.67 17.39 3.55
CA LYS A 88 -1.41 17.25 4.27
C LYS A 88 -1.03 15.79 4.16
N ARG A 89 -0.37 15.40 3.07
CA ARG A 89 0.37 14.14 2.97
C ARG A 89 1.28 14.15 4.18
N MET A 90 0.85 13.48 5.25
CA MET A 90 1.28 13.77 6.62
C MET A 90 2.79 13.87 6.64
N GLY A 91 3.35 14.88 7.31
CA GLY A 91 4.75 15.37 7.26
C GLY A 91 5.86 14.34 7.43
N TYR A 92 5.80 13.26 6.64
CA TYR A 92 6.68 12.15 6.57
C TYR A 92 7.83 12.61 5.69
N ASN A 93 8.79 13.22 6.38
CA ASN A 93 9.95 13.86 5.81
C ASN A 93 10.93 12.83 5.26
N SER A 94 10.52 12.09 4.23
CA SER A 94 11.38 11.18 3.48
C SER A 94 11.68 11.78 2.11
N PRO A 95 12.87 11.53 1.55
CA PRO A 95 13.23 12.00 0.21
C PRO A 95 12.20 11.62 -0.88
N PHE A 96 11.66 10.40 -0.84
CA PHE A 96 10.66 9.91 -1.79
C PHE A 96 9.37 10.74 -1.76
N TRP A 97 8.80 10.91 -0.56
CA TRP A 97 7.56 11.68 -0.38
C TRP A 97 7.76 13.17 -0.67
N ASN A 98 8.91 13.74 -0.30
CA ASN A 98 9.26 15.13 -0.63
C ASN A 98 9.35 15.35 -2.15
N PHE A 99 9.95 14.40 -2.88
CA PHE A 99 10.01 14.44 -4.34
C PHE A 99 8.62 14.37 -4.99
N ILE A 100 7.78 13.42 -4.58
CA ILE A 100 6.41 13.29 -5.11
C ILE A 100 5.57 14.53 -4.80
N ASN A 101 5.74 15.12 -3.61
CA ASN A 101 5.05 16.35 -3.22
C ASN A 101 5.46 17.53 -4.11
N ARG A 102 6.76 17.72 -4.33
CA ARG A 102 7.27 18.76 -5.22
C ARG A 102 6.74 18.59 -6.65
N LEU A 103 6.79 17.37 -7.20
CA LEU A 103 6.26 17.11 -8.54
C LEU A 103 4.75 17.33 -8.63
N ALA A 104 4.00 16.92 -7.61
CA ALA A 104 2.55 17.08 -7.57
C ALA A 104 2.12 18.56 -7.55
N THR A 105 2.86 19.40 -6.84
CA THR A 105 2.64 20.86 -6.83
C THR A 105 3.01 21.50 -8.16
N GLN A 106 4.15 21.13 -8.75
CA GLN A 106 4.63 21.71 -10.02
C GLN A 106 3.80 21.26 -11.24
N ASN A 107 3.01 20.20 -11.12
CA ASN A 107 2.27 19.60 -12.23
C ASN A 107 0.80 19.38 -11.84
N ALA A 108 0.11 20.45 -11.42
CA ALA A 108 -1.26 20.36 -10.92
C ALA A 108 -2.25 19.71 -11.92
N ASN A 109 -1.98 19.84 -13.22
CA ASN A 109 -2.78 19.25 -14.31
C ASN A 109 -2.55 17.74 -14.54
N LYS A 110 -1.65 17.10 -13.80
CA LYS A 110 -1.40 15.65 -13.88
C LYS A 110 -2.12 14.90 -12.76
N GLY A 111 -2.51 13.67 -13.07
CA GLY A 111 -3.01 12.71 -12.11
C GLY A 111 -1.85 11.89 -11.55
N PHE A 112 -1.76 11.78 -10.22
CA PHE A 112 -0.73 10.98 -9.55
C PHE A 112 -1.32 9.81 -8.77
N ILE A 113 -0.63 8.69 -8.82
CA ILE A 113 -0.88 7.52 -7.98
C ILE A 113 0.45 6.95 -7.49
N VAL A 114 0.42 6.26 -6.35
CA VAL A 114 1.60 5.59 -5.79
C VAL A 114 1.36 4.10 -5.73
N ASN A 115 2.40 3.34 -6.00
CA ASN A 115 2.50 1.91 -5.83
C ASN A 115 3.84 1.57 -5.15
N ASN A 116 4.00 0.34 -4.69
CA ASN A 116 5.29 -0.23 -4.29
C ASN A 116 5.63 -1.43 -5.16
N ILE A 117 6.92 -1.62 -5.45
CA ILE A 117 7.45 -2.81 -6.12
C ILE A 117 7.19 -4.03 -5.23
N VAL A 118 7.53 -3.92 -3.94
CA VAL A 118 7.25 -4.93 -2.93
C VAL A 118 6.04 -4.51 -2.11
N LYS A 119 4.99 -5.34 -2.14
CA LYS A 119 3.71 -5.01 -1.49
C LYS A 119 3.77 -5.08 0.03
N ILE A 120 4.55 -6.01 0.57
CA ILE A 120 4.63 -6.30 2.00
C ILE A 120 6.07 -6.07 2.46
N GLY A 121 6.28 -5.15 3.39
CA GLY A 121 7.57 -4.98 4.06
C GLY A 121 7.46 -5.30 5.55
N LYS A 122 8.45 -4.87 6.32
CA LYS A 122 8.48 -5.13 7.76
C LYS A 122 7.50 -4.24 8.52
N LYS A 123 6.93 -4.79 9.58
CA LYS A 123 5.94 -4.10 10.42
C LYS A 123 6.56 -2.97 11.22
N ARG A 124 7.79 -3.11 11.74
CA ARG A 124 8.34 -2.13 12.70
C ARG A 124 9.52 -1.30 12.18
N ARG A 125 9.95 -1.55 10.95
CA ARG A 125 11.13 -0.91 10.35
C ARG A 125 11.07 -0.99 8.83
N LYS A 126 11.96 -0.25 8.17
CA LYS A 126 12.13 -0.32 6.72
C LYS A 126 12.68 -1.66 6.26
N GLY A 127 12.47 -1.93 4.97
CA GLY A 127 12.91 -3.12 4.28
C GLY A 127 11.96 -4.30 4.41
N TYR A 128 12.31 -5.36 3.72
CA TYR A 128 11.66 -6.67 3.76
C TYR A 128 12.76 -7.73 3.93
N ASN A 129 12.38 -8.99 4.12
CA ASN A 129 13.33 -10.11 4.11
C ASN A 129 12.80 -11.19 3.16
N ARG A 130 13.64 -12.18 2.87
CA ARG A 130 13.30 -13.27 1.96
C ARG A 130 12.02 -14.01 2.36
N VAL A 131 11.78 -14.21 3.66
CA VAL A 131 10.56 -14.88 4.17
C VAL A 131 9.31 -14.07 3.83
N ILE A 132 9.32 -12.75 4.12
CA ILE A 132 8.20 -11.85 3.79
C ILE A 132 7.96 -11.83 2.28
N ASP A 133 9.04 -11.82 1.49
CA ASP A 133 8.96 -11.79 0.03
C ASP A 133 8.35 -13.08 -0.55
N GLU A 134 8.85 -14.25 -0.14
CA GLU A 134 8.34 -15.56 -0.57
C GLU A 134 6.86 -15.72 -0.20
N GLU A 135 6.49 -15.31 1.02
CA GLU A 135 5.10 -15.37 1.47
C GLU A 135 4.20 -14.39 0.72
N ALA A 136 4.67 -13.16 0.46
CA ALA A 136 3.94 -12.19 -0.34
C ALA A 136 3.68 -12.71 -1.76
N HIS A 137 4.66 -13.37 -2.39
CA HIS A 137 4.48 -14.00 -3.70
C HIS A 137 3.52 -15.19 -3.66
N LYS A 138 3.50 -15.94 -2.56
CA LYS A 138 2.61 -17.10 -2.39
C LYS A 138 1.16 -16.70 -2.13
N TYR A 139 0.93 -15.74 -1.24
CA TYR A 139 -0.42 -15.44 -0.72
C TYR A 139 -1.01 -14.12 -1.24
N PHE A 140 -0.18 -13.19 -1.72
CA PHE A 140 -0.60 -11.89 -2.26
C PHE A 140 0.03 -11.55 -3.64
N PRO A 141 -0.10 -12.42 -4.67
CA PRO A 141 0.55 -12.26 -5.98
C PRO A 141 -0.11 -11.21 -6.90
N VAL A 142 -0.50 -10.05 -6.36
CA VAL A 142 -1.41 -9.12 -7.04
C VAL A 142 -0.78 -8.39 -8.25
N PHE A 143 0.54 -8.43 -8.41
CA PHE A 143 1.26 -7.91 -9.58
C PHE A 143 2.52 -8.72 -9.93
N ASN A 144 2.51 -10.03 -9.64
CA ASN A 144 3.67 -10.86 -9.97
C ASN A 144 3.83 -10.94 -11.50
N PRO A 145 4.96 -10.49 -12.08
CA PRO A 145 5.19 -10.54 -13.52
C PRO A 145 5.12 -11.97 -14.09
N SER A 146 5.43 -13.00 -13.30
CA SER A 146 5.36 -14.41 -13.73
C SER A 146 3.93 -14.96 -13.80
N LEU A 147 2.91 -14.15 -13.45
CA LEU A 147 1.48 -14.48 -13.54
C LEU A 147 0.75 -13.68 -14.62
N THR A 148 1.47 -13.18 -15.64
CA THR A 148 0.82 -12.64 -16.83
C THR A 148 0.28 -13.78 -17.70
N LEU A 149 -1.03 -13.71 -17.98
CA LEU A 149 -1.79 -14.51 -18.95
C LEU A 149 -1.19 -14.42 -20.36
#